data_AF-A0A949WH11-F1
#
_entry.id   AF-A0A949WH11-F1
#
_cell.length_a   1.000
_cell.length_b   1.000
_cell.length_c   1.000
_cell.angle_alpha   90.00
_cell.angle_beta   90.00
_cell.angle_gamma   90.00
#
_symmetry.space_group_name_H-M   'P 1'
#
loop_
_entity.id
_entity.type
_entity.pdbx_description
1 polymer ?
#
loop_
_entity_poly.entity_id
_entity_poly.type
_entity_poly.pdbx_seq_one_letter_code
_entity_poly.pdbx_strand_id
1 'polypeptide(L)'
;MPRRAQILPTHDFQTQWLVRFGLKLDDWHATSLRSLDERPFSDNAETHSLLTFLFGDLPKLLIKRNDPQTAQLAEAFAWTCFSFWQCGSAFPAFPENYAAYLRIHLLRSPARRDPAASVLAALILHSHDSKSTDGRCGFNHLKLQQPDLVRESEKLIHEGRYEDYLKAREKYDEYETALASSKEFVTDWQHIKTCFAAQLRHKKLIHRTLIPERNWVRGAGAAFDKPAKRFQAVFDLFCWKYYLWAMEGDRPHLLKASVVFTPFGTQIFIPGYLSFDTSRDLDFKKVADLHRARGITRQGPGFSVGRKELAEKKRLAKIADKEAKRRGLKGDARYEFIGTKIGFTDHLDYRRTKKLLKP
;
A
#
# COMPACT_ATOMS: atom_id res chain seq x y z
N MET A 1 -13.25 27.54 -17.12
CA MET A 1 -14.53 27.18 -16.49
C MET A 1 -14.57 25.67 -16.25
N PRO A 2 -14.74 25.19 -15.01
CA PRO A 2 -14.89 23.75 -14.76
C PRO A 2 -16.26 23.31 -15.28
N ARG A 3 -16.31 22.26 -16.09
CA ARG A 3 -17.58 21.64 -16.52
C ARG A 3 -18.32 21.14 -15.28
N ARG A 4 -19.60 21.51 -15.14
CA ARG A 4 -20.52 20.93 -14.16
C ARG A 4 -20.43 19.40 -14.29
N ALA A 5 -20.11 18.71 -13.20
CA ALA A 5 -20.24 17.26 -13.13
C ALA A 5 -21.67 16.90 -13.54
N GLN A 6 -21.83 16.10 -14.60
CA GLN A 6 -23.14 15.58 -14.97
C GLN A 6 -23.65 14.75 -13.80
N ILE A 7 -24.79 15.16 -13.25
CA ILE A 7 -25.51 14.42 -12.21
C ILE A 7 -26.07 13.19 -12.92
N LEU A 8 -25.52 12.01 -12.62
CA LEU A 8 -26.00 10.75 -13.18
C LEU A 8 -27.37 10.39 -12.55
N PRO A 9 -28.33 9.83 -13.32
CA PRO A 9 -29.58 9.32 -12.77
C PRO A 9 -29.34 8.24 -11.70
N THR A 10 -30.23 8.12 -10.73
CA THR A 10 -29.97 7.33 -9.50
C THR A 10 -29.83 5.82 -9.69
N HIS A 11 -30.47 5.25 -10.73
CA HIS A 11 -30.30 3.85 -11.14
C HIS A 11 -28.89 3.59 -11.73
N ASP A 12 -28.26 4.64 -12.25
CA ASP A 12 -26.91 4.59 -12.80
C ASP A 12 -25.87 4.54 -11.68
N PHE A 13 -26.07 5.26 -10.56
CA PHE A 13 -25.09 5.32 -9.46
C PHE A 13 -24.79 3.95 -8.84
N GLN A 14 -25.82 3.24 -8.36
CA GLN A 14 -25.63 1.94 -7.69
C GLN A 14 -25.02 0.92 -8.65
N THR A 15 -25.56 0.84 -9.87
CA THR A 15 -25.08 -0.08 -10.92
C THR A 15 -23.63 0.21 -11.30
N GLN A 16 -23.29 1.47 -11.53
CA GLN A 16 -21.94 1.91 -11.86
C GLN A 16 -20.94 1.49 -10.78
N TRP A 17 -21.27 1.70 -9.51
CA TRP A 17 -20.38 1.37 -8.40
C TRP A 17 -20.30 -0.14 -8.16
N LEU A 18 -21.40 -0.88 -8.28
CA LEU A 18 -21.35 -2.35 -8.24
C LEU A 18 -20.42 -2.93 -9.30
N VAL A 19 -20.49 -2.43 -10.54
CA VAL A 19 -19.58 -2.81 -11.63
C VAL A 19 -18.12 -2.52 -11.26
N ARG A 20 -17.82 -1.34 -10.70
CA ARG A 20 -16.46 -0.99 -10.26
C ARG A 20 -15.94 -1.92 -9.17
N PHE A 21 -16.79 -2.32 -8.23
CA PHE A 21 -16.45 -3.25 -7.16
C PHE A 21 -16.37 -4.72 -7.64
N GLY A 22 -16.84 -5.03 -8.85
CA GLY A 22 -16.95 -6.39 -9.37
C GLY A 22 -18.09 -7.19 -8.71
N LEU A 23 -19.13 -6.51 -8.24
CA LEU A 23 -20.27 -7.08 -7.52
C LEU A 23 -21.52 -7.11 -8.40
N LYS A 24 -22.43 -8.05 -8.12
CA LYS A 24 -23.73 -8.17 -8.80
C LYS A 24 -24.85 -7.60 -7.95
N LEU A 25 -25.84 -6.97 -8.58
CA LEU A 25 -26.97 -6.33 -7.90
C LEU A 25 -27.74 -7.30 -6.97
N ASP A 26 -27.88 -8.55 -7.38
CA ASP A 26 -28.71 -9.52 -6.65
C ASP A 26 -27.97 -10.22 -5.50
N ASP A 27 -26.64 -10.11 -5.42
CA ASP A 27 -25.83 -10.83 -4.41
C ASP A 27 -24.84 -9.96 -3.62
N TRP A 28 -24.72 -8.67 -3.94
CA TRP A 28 -23.61 -7.84 -3.48
C TRP A 28 -23.44 -7.87 -1.96
N HIS A 29 -24.52 -8.01 -1.18
CA HIS A 29 -24.46 -8.08 0.27
C HIS A 29 -23.66 -9.30 0.76
N ALA A 30 -24.01 -10.51 0.31
CA ALA A 30 -23.31 -11.73 0.70
C ALA A 30 -21.89 -11.79 0.12
N THR A 31 -21.70 -11.34 -1.13
CA THR A 31 -20.38 -11.34 -1.77
C THR A 31 -19.44 -10.29 -1.19
N SER A 32 -19.96 -9.12 -0.81
CA SER A 32 -19.13 -8.09 -0.15
C SER A 32 -18.65 -8.53 1.23
N LEU A 33 -19.51 -9.16 2.04
CA LEU A 33 -19.13 -9.70 3.34
C LEU A 33 -17.99 -10.73 3.21
N ARG A 34 -18.17 -11.75 2.35
CA ARG A 34 -17.11 -12.75 2.08
C ARG A 34 -15.82 -12.11 1.59
N SER A 35 -15.93 -11.13 0.69
CA SER A 35 -14.76 -10.45 0.15
C SER A 35 -14.01 -9.62 1.19
N LEU A 36 -14.72 -9.05 2.19
CA LEU A 36 -14.12 -8.33 3.30
C LEU A 36 -13.49 -9.28 4.32
N ASP A 37 -14.12 -10.43 4.59
CA ASP A 37 -13.56 -11.47 5.46
C ASP A 37 -12.22 -12.02 4.94
N GLU A 38 -12.04 -12.04 3.62
CA GLU A 38 -10.77 -12.44 2.98
C GLU A 38 -9.69 -11.35 2.99
N ARG A 39 -10.00 -10.14 3.48
CA ARG A 39 -9.08 -9.00 3.44
C ARG A 39 -8.48 -8.70 4.81
N PRO A 40 -7.15 -8.54 4.91
CA PRO A 40 -6.48 -8.43 6.19
C PRO A 40 -6.65 -7.08 6.92
N PHE A 41 -7.51 -6.16 6.46
CA PHE A 41 -7.51 -4.75 6.93
C PHE A 41 -8.86 -4.09 7.13
N SER A 42 -9.96 -4.79 6.87
CA SER A 42 -11.25 -4.25 7.24
C SER A 42 -11.48 -4.57 8.72
N ASP A 43 -11.78 -3.55 9.54
CA ASP A 43 -12.77 -3.81 10.58
C ASP A 43 -14.05 -4.18 9.82
N ASN A 44 -14.31 -5.48 9.74
CA ASN A 44 -15.41 -5.99 8.93
C ASN A 44 -16.74 -5.38 9.40
N ALA A 45 -16.89 -5.06 10.68
CA ALA A 45 -18.10 -4.44 11.18
C ALA A 45 -18.24 -3.00 10.67
N GLU A 46 -17.18 -2.20 10.73
CA GLU A 46 -17.21 -0.81 10.28
C GLU A 46 -17.30 -0.69 8.75
N THR A 47 -16.44 -1.40 8.02
CA THR A 47 -16.36 -1.32 6.56
C THR A 47 -17.58 -1.93 5.87
N HIS A 48 -18.13 -3.03 6.39
CA HIS A 48 -19.37 -3.60 5.87
C HIS A 48 -20.55 -2.62 6.06
N SER A 49 -20.66 -1.95 7.22
CA SER A 49 -21.69 -0.92 7.44
C SER A 49 -21.62 0.21 6.40
N LEU A 50 -20.40 0.62 6.00
CA LEU A 50 -20.20 1.62 4.96
C LEU A 50 -20.62 1.12 3.58
N LEU A 51 -20.31 -0.14 3.22
CA LEU A 51 -20.79 -0.75 1.97
C LEU A 51 -22.31 -0.96 1.95
N THR A 52 -22.89 -1.35 3.08
CA THR A 52 -24.34 -1.46 3.22
C THR A 52 -25.02 -0.11 2.99
N PHE A 53 -24.45 0.98 3.52
CA PHE A 53 -24.95 2.32 3.25
C PHE A 53 -24.76 2.71 1.78
N LEU A 54 -23.59 2.45 1.17
CA LEU A 54 -23.27 2.78 -0.22
C LEU A 54 -24.25 2.16 -1.21
N PHE A 55 -24.52 0.86 -1.08
CA PHE A 55 -25.34 0.13 -2.03
C PHE A 55 -26.82 0.02 -1.60
N GLY A 56 -27.16 0.26 -0.34
CA GLY A 56 -28.53 0.16 0.17
C GLY A 56 -29.24 1.49 0.32
N ASP A 57 -28.74 2.35 1.22
CA ASP A 57 -29.45 3.56 1.65
C ASP A 57 -29.11 4.80 0.84
N LEU A 58 -27.86 4.92 0.38
CA LEU A 58 -27.40 6.07 -0.39
C LEU A 58 -28.16 6.25 -1.73
N PRO A 59 -28.48 5.19 -2.51
CA PRO A 59 -29.30 5.35 -3.72
C PRO A 59 -30.68 5.92 -3.38
N LYS A 60 -31.31 5.45 -2.30
CA LYS A 60 -32.62 5.98 -1.82
C LYS A 60 -32.50 7.44 -1.40
N LEU A 61 -31.40 7.80 -0.74
CA LEU A 61 -31.11 9.18 -0.33
C LEU A 61 -30.95 10.11 -1.54
N LEU A 62 -30.24 9.67 -2.57
CA LEU A 62 -30.04 10.42 -3.81
C LEU A 62 -31.35 10.65 -4.57
N ILE A 63 -32.29 9.68 -4.55
CA ILE A 63 -33.65 9.88 -5.10
C ILE A 63 -34.37 10.99 -4.35
N LYS A 64 -34.25 11.02 -3.01
CA LYS A 64 -34.92 12.01 -2.16
C LYS A 64 -34.27 13.40 -2.20
N ARG A 65 -32.96 13.47 -2.44
CA ARG A 65 -32.16 14.70 -2.38
C ARG A 65 -31.43 14.91 -3.70
N ASN A 66 -32.15 15.50 -4.65
CA ASN A 66 -31.61 15.85 -5.96
C ASN A 66 -30.90 17.22 -5.93
N ASP A 67 -29.81 17.32 -5.17
CA ASP A 67 -28.96 18.51 -5.14
C ASP A 67 -27.50 18.20 -5.51
N PRO A 68 -26.79 19.13 -6.19
CA PRO A 68 -25.43 18.88 -6.67
C PRO A 68 -24.43 18.56 -5.56
N GLN A 69 -24.60 19.12 -4.37
CA GLN A 69 -23.68 18.92 -3.25
C GLN A 69 -23.82 17.49 -2.69
N THR A 70 -25.05 16.99 -2.58
CA THR A 70 -25.33 15.60 -2.18
C THR A 70 -24.77 14.62 -3.20
N ALA A 71 -24.90 14.89 -4.50
CA ALA A 71 -24.31 14.06 -5.54
C ALA A 71 -22.77 14.02 -5.45
N GLN A 72 -22.12 15.16 -5.23
CA GLN A 72 -20.66 15.23 -5.05
C GLN A 72 -20.19 14.47 -3.81
N LEU A 73 -20.87 14.63 -2.66
CA LEU A 73 -20.54 13.89 -1.45
C LEU A 73 -20.74 12.39 -1.64
N ALA A 74 -21.79 11.96 -2.34
CA ALA A 74 -22.08 10.55 -2.59
C ALA A 74 -21.01 9.91 -3.45
N GLU A 75 -20.59 10.60 -4.51
CA GLU A 75 -19.52 10.13 -5.39
C GLU A 75 -18.17 10.08 -4.65
N ALA A 76 -17.84 11.10 -3.86
CA ALA A 76 -16.61 11.10 -3.05
C ALA A 76 -16.61 9.97 -2.01
N PHE A 77 -17.76 9.74 -1.37
CA PHE A 77 -17.96 8.64 -0.43
C PHE A 77 -17.73 7.28 -1.11
N ALA A 78 -18.28 7.08 -2.30
CA ALA A 78 -18.09 5.85 -3.05
C ALA A 78 -16.62 5.61 -3.46
N TRP A 79 -15.88 6.66 -3.84
CA TRP A 79 -14.43 6.56 -4.07
C TRP A 79 -13.66 6.17 -2.80
N THR A 80 -14.00 6.73 -1.64
CA THR A 80 -13.37 6.32 -0.36
C THR A 80 -13.70 4.87 0.00
N CYS A 81 -14.93 4.42 -0.25
CA CYS A 81 -15.29 3.02 -0.08
C CYS A 81 -14.52 2.09 -1.03
N PHE A 82 -14.36 2.52 -2.28
CA PHE A 82 -13.60 1.76 -3.27
C PHE A 82 -12.12 1.67 -2.92
N SER A 83 -11.59 2.65 -2.20
CA SER A 83 -10.19 2.66 -1.75
C SER A 83 -9.89 1.53 -0.77
N PHE A 84 -10.62 1.39 0.35
CA PHE A 84 -10.43 0.20 1.22
C PHE A 84 -10.82 -1.09 0.50
N TRP A 85 -11.61 -0.99 -0.58
CA TRP A 85 -11.90 -2.13 -1.43
C TRP A 85 -10.69 -2.61 -2.26
N GLN A 86 -9.55 -1.92 -2.26
CA GLN A 86 -8.38 -2.24 -3.09
C GLN A 86 -7.18 -2.83 -2.33
N CYS A 87 -7.43 -3.48 -1.18
CA CYS A 87 -6.41 -3.91 -0.21
C CYS A 87 -5.74 -2.72 0.51
N GLY A 88 -5.15 -2.94 1.69
CA GLY A 88 -4.74 -1.91 2.67
C GLY A 88 -3.62 -0.95 2.24
N SER A 89 -3.00 -1.18 1.09
CA SER A 89 -2.09 -0.23 0.45
C SER A 89 -2.78 0.91 -0.29
N ALA A 90 -4.04 1.15 0.02
CA ALA A 90 -4.85 2.17 -0.62
C ALA A 90 -4.52 3.58 -0.08
N PHE A 91 -4.64 4.56 -0.95
CA PHE A 91 -4.56 5.97 -0.60
C PHE A 91 -5.97 6.58 -0.58
N PRO A 92 -6.31 7.45 0.39
CA PRO A 92 -5.54 7.83 1.57
C PRO A 92 -5.43 6.70 2.61
N ALA A 93 -4.52 6.82 3.58
CA ALA A 93 -4.46 5.89 4.71
C ALA A 93 -5.78 5.92 5.50
N PHE A 94 -6.25 4.77 5.96
CA PHE A 94 -7.53 4.62 6.65
C PHE A 94 -8.72 5.25 5.89
N PRO A 95 -8.95 4.87 4.62
CA PRO A 95 -9.99 5.48 3.79
C PRO A 95 -11.41 5.28 4.35
N GLU A 96 -11.63 4.29 5.22
CA GLU A 96 -12.85 4.08 5.99
C GLU A 96 -13.20 5.27 6.90
N ASN A 97 -12.21 5.95 7.48
CA ASN A 97 -12.44 7.14 8.31
C ASN A 97 -12.97 8.32 7.48
N TYR A 98 -12.44 8.49 6.26
CA TYR A 98 -12.93 9.49 5.32
C TYR A 98 -14.35 9.14 4.85
N ALA A 99 -14.62 7.86 4.58
CA ALA A 99 -15.95 7.38 4.21
C ALA A 99 -16.97 7.61 5.34
N ALA A 100 -16.63 7.27 6.58
CA ALA A 100 -17.47 7.49 7.76
C ALA A 100 -17.79 8.98 7.94
N TYR A 101 -16.79 9.85 7.82
CA TYR A 101 -16.99 11.30 7.85
C TYR A 101 -17.95 11.79 6.75
N LEU A 102 -17.75 11.36 5.51
CA LEU A 102 -18.62 11.72 4.39
C LEU A 102 -20.05 11.19 4.58
N ARG A 103 -20.23 9.96 5.09
CA ARG A 103 -21.55 9.38 5.43
C ARG A 103 -22.30 10.24 6.44
N ILE A 104 -21.64 10.69 7.51
CA ILE A 104 -22.25 11.58 8.51
C ILE A 104 -22.81 12.84 7.83
N HIS A 105 -22.07 13.44 6.90
CA HIS A 105 -22.48 14.66 6.20
C HIS A 105 -23.50 14.43 5.08
N LEU A 106 -23.53 13.23 4.49
CA LEU A 106 -24.59 12.81 3.58
C LEU A 106 -25.95 12.75 4.29
N LEU A 107 -25.99 12.22 5.51
CA LEU A 107 -27.22 12.11 6.30
C LEU A 107 -27.75 13.47 6.79
N ARG A 108 -26.86 14.43 7.07
CA ARG A 108 -27.22 15.80 7.47
C ARG A 108 -27.92 16.57 6.35
N SER A 109 -28.76 17.53 6.74
CA SER A 109 -29.31 18.51 5.80
C SER A 109 -28.19 19.41 5.25
N PRO A 110 -28.30 19.92 4.01
CA PRO A 110 -27.25 20.74 3.39
C PRO A 110 -26.76 21.90 4.27
N ALA A 111 -27.68 22.60 4.96
CA ALA A 111 -27.36 23.72 5.85
C ALA A 111 -26.56 23.34 7.11
N ARG A 112 -26.50 22.06 7.49
CA ARG A 112 -25.78 21.56 8.68
C ARG A 112 -24.49 20.81 8.33
N ARG A 113 -24.09 20.82 7.06
CA ARG A 113 -22.85 20.18 6.62
C ARG A 113 -21.65 21.02 7.02
N ASP A 114 -20.58 20.35 7.43
CA ASP A 114 -19.30 21.01 7.64
C ASP A 114 -18.73 21.40 6.26
N PRO A 115 -18.30 22.66 6.06
CA PRO A 115 -17.61 23.08 4.84
C PRO A 115 -16.44 22.16 4.46
N ALA A 116 -15.73 21.59 5.43
CA ALA A 116 -14.63 20.66 5.20
C ALA A 116 -15.07 19.40 4.45
N ALA A 117 -16.32 18.93 4.60
CA ALA A 117 -16.85 17.80 3.83
C ALA A 117 -16.96 18.13 2.33
N SER A 118 -17.33 19.36 2.01
CA SER A 118 -17.40 19.81 0.62
C SER A 118 -16.01 19.99 0.01
N VAL A 119 -15.06 20.52 0.79
CA VAL A 119 -13.65 20.62 0.37
C VAL A 119 -13.06 19.23 0.14
N LEU A 120 -13.29 18.29 1.05
CA LEU A 120 -12.83 16.91 0.91
C LEU A 120 -13.41 16.25 -0.35
N ALA A 121 -14.71 16.37 -0.57
CA ALA A 121 -15.34 15.85 -1.79
C ALA A 121 -14.74 16.49 -3.05
N ALA A 122 -14.54 17.81 -3.04
CA ALA A 122 -13.90 18.50 -4.16
C ALA A 122 -12.46 17.98 -4.41
N LEU A 123 -11.65 17.78 -3.37
CA LEU A 123 -10.29 17.24 -3.50
C LEU A 123 -10.27 15.81 -4.06
N ILE A 124 -11.24 14.98 -3.65
CA ILE A 124 -11.39 13.61 -4.15
C ILE A 124 -11.81 13.63 -5.62
N LEU A 125 -12.75 14.51 -5.99
CA LEU A 125 -13.38 14.50 -7.31
C LEU A 125 -12.62 15.31 -8.37
N HIS A 126 -11.94 16.38 -7.99
CA HIS A 126 -11.22 17.26 -8.90
C HIS A 126 -9.80 16.72 -9.12
N SER A 127 -9.65 15.72 -9.98
CA SER A 127 -8.36 15.37 -10.55
C SER A 127 -8.03 16.29 -11.74
N HIS A 128 -6.73 16.50 -11.98
CA HIS A 128 -6.23 17.29 -13.11
C HIS A 128 -6.65 16.73 -14.49
N ASP A 129 -7.07 15.47 -14.55
CA ASP A 129 -7.53 14.80 -15.76
C ASP A 129 -9.01 14.40 -15.64
N SER A 130 -9.89 15.35 -15.95
CA SER A 130 -11.35 15.17 -16.02
C SER A 130 -11.82 14.11 -17.04
N LYS A 131 -10.91 13.53 -17.85
CA LYS A 131 -11.21 12.48 -18.83
C LYS A 131 -10.83 11.08 -18.35
N SER A 132 -10.09 10.94 -17.26
CA SER A 132 -9.77 9.62 -16.71
C SER A 132 -10.99 9.03 -16.01
N THR A 133 -11.51 7.92 -16.53
CA THR A 133 -12.52 7.08 -15.87
C THR A 133 -11.90 6.15 -14.82
N ASP A 134 -10.57 6.05 -14.81
CA ASP A 134 -9.75 5.14 -14.03
C ASP A 134 -8.93 5.94 -13.01
N GLY A 135 -9.61 6.31 -11.91
CA GLY A 135 -8.97 6.93 -10.74
C GLY A 135 -9.12 8.44 -10.69
N ARG A 136 -9.76 8.92 -9.63
CA ARG A 136 -9.70 10.32 -9.20
C ARG A 136 -8.65 10.44 -8.08
N CYS A 137 -8.05 11.62 -7.91
CA CYS A 137 -7.07 11.99 -6.86
C CYS A 137 -6.39 10.83 -6.07
N GLY A 138 -5.36 10.18 -6.63
CA GLY A 138 -4.57 9.16 -5.90
C GLY A 138 -5.28 7.83 -5.62
N PHE A 139 -6.58 7.70 -5.92
CA PHE A 139 -7.34 6.44 -5.96
C PHE A 139 -7.00 5.67 -7.24
N ASN A 140 -5.71 5.41 -7.45
CA ASN A 140 -5.24 4.64 -8.58
C ASN A 140 -5.87 3.25 -8.49
N HIS A 141 -6.62 2.85 -9.53
CA HIS A 141 -7.02 1.47 -9.68
C HIS A 141 -5.76 0.65 -9.94
N LEU A 142 -5.12 0.19 -8.86
CA LEU A 142 -3.97 -0.69 -8.94
C LEU A 142 -4.44 -1.98 -9.63
N LYS A 143 -4.12 -2.12 -10.92
CA LYS A 143 -4.28 -3.38 -11.65
C LYS A 143 -3.20 -4.34 -11.17
N LEU A 144 -3.50 -4.97 -10.03
CA LEU A 144 -2.63 -5.96 -9.43
C LEU A 144 -2.42 -7.09 -10.44
N GLN A 145 -1.16 -7.35 -10.78
CA GLN A 145 -0.78 -8.49 -11.62
C GLN A 145 -0.92 -9.80 -10.85
N GLN A 146 -0.69 -9.75 -9.53
CA GLN A 146 -0.78 -10.91 -8.63
C GLN A 146 -1.43 -10.48 -7.30
N PRO A 147 -2.78 -10.41 -7.25
CA PRO A 147 -3.53 -9.94 -6.07
C PRO A 147 -3.21 -10.71 -4.78
N ASP A 148 -3.03 -12.03 -4.86
CA ASP A 148 -2.84 -12.87 -3.68
C ASP A 148 -1.49 -12.62 -2.99
N LEU A 149 -0.43 -12.38 -3.77
CA LEU A 149 0.87 -12.01 -3.23
C LEU A 149 0.82 -10.67 -2.49
N VAL A 150 -0.02 -9.74 -2.98
CA VAL A 150 -0.26 -8.47 -2.28
C VAL A 150 -1.03 -8.73 -0.99
N ARG A 151 -2.13 -9.48 -1.02
CA ARG A 151 -2.92 -9.82 0.18
C ARG A 151 -2.09 -10.50 1.26
N GLU A 152 -1.23 -11.45 0.90
CA GLU A 152 -0.35 -12.14 1.84
C GLU A 152 0.64 -11.17 2.49
N SER A 153 1.35 -10.37 1.68
CA SER A 153 2.27 -9.34 2.15
C SER A 153 1.60 -8.37 3.12
N GLU A 154 0.41 -7.93 2.75
CA GLU A 154 -0.42 -7.02 3.52
C GLU A 154 -0.85 -7.63 4.87
N LYS A 155 -1.23 -8.91 4.91
CA LYS A 155 -1.52 -9.64 6.14
C LYS A 155 -0.31 -9.71 7.08
N LEU A 156 0.88 -9.99 6.53
CA LEU A 156 2.12 -10.00 7.32
C LEU A 156 2.42 -8.65 7.97
N ILE A 157 2.21 -7.56 7.22
CA ILE A 157 2.39 -6.19 7.72
C ILE A 157 1.39 -5.91 8.85
N HIS A 158 0.12 -6.29 8.69
CA HIS A 158 -0.92 -6.11 9.71
C HIS A 158 -0.58 -6.85 11.01
N GLU A 159 -0.10 -8.10 10.88
CA GLU A 159 0.31 -8.94 12.01
C GLU A 159 1.64 -8.47 12.66
N GLY A 160 2.29 -7.43 12.12
CA GLY A 160 3.59 -6.95 12.61
C GLY A 160 4.73 -7.95 12.40
N ARG A 161 4.54 -8.91 11.47
CA ARG A 161 5.47 -10.00 11.14
C ARG A 161 6.48 -9.59 10.08
N TYR A 162 7.14 -8.47 10.30
CA TYR A 162 8.13 -7.94 9.36
C TYR A 162 9.37 -8.83 9.22
N GLU A 163 9.62 -9.70 10.20
CA GLU A 163 10.66 -10.73 10.16
C GLU A 163 10.56 -11.65 8.94
N ASP A 164 9.38 -11.79 8.33
CA ASP A 164 9.20 -12.62 7.13
C ASP A 164 9.82 -11.98 5.87
N TYR A 165 10.32 -10.74 5.95
CA TYR A 165 11.16 -10.11 4.93
C TYR A 165 12.66 -10.21 5.26
N LEU A 166 12.99 -10.72 6.45
CA LEU A 166 14.35 -10.88 6.92
C LEU A 166 14.82 -12.30 6.69
N LYS A 167 16.06 -12.43 6.21
CA LYS A 167 16.74 -13.72 6.08
C LYS A 167 17.53 -14.08 7.34
N ALA A 168 17.93 -13.08 8.11
CA ALA A 168 18.80 -13.21 9.27
C ALA A 168 18.04 -12.94 10.58
N ARG A 169 17.06 -13.79 10.91
CA ARG A 169 16.24 -13.67 12.13
C ARG A 169 17.08 -13.82 13.40
N GLU A 170 18.16 -14.60 13.33
CA GLU A 170 19.09 -14.84 14.43
C GLU A 170 19.67 -13.55 15.03
N LYS A 171 19.90 -12.51 14.22
CA LYS A 171 20.40 -11.21 14.71
C LYS A 171 19.39 -10.50 15.61
N TYR A 172 18.10 -10.70 15.35
CA TYR A 172 17.02 -10.18 16.20
C TYR A 172 16.97 -10.96 17.52
N ASP A 173 16.93 -12.29 17.43
CA ASP A 173 16.80 -13.17 18.60
C ASP A 173 18.01 -13.01 19.56
N GLU A 174 19.21 -12.81 19.01
CA GLU A 174 20.43 -12.51 19.78
C GLU A 174 20.29 -11.22 20.59
N TYR A 175 19.86 -10.13 19.95
CA TYR A 175 19.69 -8.84 20.64
C TYR A 175 18.54 -8.88 21.66
N GLU A 176 17.44 -9.56 21.36
CA GLU A 176 16.32 -9.75 22.28
C GLU A 176 16.75 -10.50 23.54
N THR A 177 17.52 -11.58 23.38
CA THR A 177 18.08 -12.36 24.49
C THR A 177 19.07 -11.56 25.32
N ALA A 178 19.95 -10.79 24.66
CA ALA A 178 20.91 -9.92 25.32
C ALA A 178 20.22 -8.82 26.13
N LEU A 179 19.18 -8.20 25.57
CA LEU A 179 18.41 -7.16 26.25
C LEU A 179 17.64 -7.72 27.45
N ALA A 180 16.99 -8.88 27.30
CA ALA A 180 16.29 -9.55 28.39
C ALA A 180 17.21 -9.88 29.57
N SER A 181 18.50 -10.12 29.29
CA SER A 181 19.54 -10.40 30.30
C SER A 181 20.25 -9.14 30.82
N SER A 182 19.92 -7.96 30.28
CA SER A 182 20.61 -6.71 30.63
C SER A 182 20.13 -6.15 31.97
N LYS A 183 21.04 -6.13 32.96
CA LYS A 183 20.80 -5.50 34.27
C LYS A 183 20.53 -4.00 34.15
N GLU A 184 21.18 -3.34 33.20
CA GLU A 184 21.01 -1.91 32.95
C GLU A 184 19.59 -1.62 32.47
N PHE A 185 19.11 -2.39 31.49
CA PHE A 185 17.74 -2.29 30.97
C PHE A 185 16.70 -2.46 32.09
N VAL A 186 16.86 -3.51 32.90
CA VAL A 186 15.96 -3.78 34.03
C VAL A 186 15.99 -2.63 35.03
N THR A 187 17.16 -2.11 35.37
CA THR A 187 17.33 -1.01 36.32
C THR A 187 16.66 0.27 35.82
N ASP A 188 16.93 0.65 34.57
CA ASP A 188 16.33 1.85 33.95
C ASP A 188 14.81 1.74 33.87
N TRP A 189 14.29 0.56 33.51
CA TRP A 189 12.85 0.35 33.46
C TRP A 189 12.19 0.44 34.84
N GLN A 190 12.82 -0.12 35.87
CA GLN A 190 12.33 -0.02 37.25
C GLN A 190 12.34 1.43 37.76
N HIS A 191 13.34 2.22 37.40
CA HIS A 191 13.36 3.66 37.70
C HIS A 191 12.18 4.40 37.05
N ILE A 192 11.90 4.12 35.76
CA ILE A 192 10.74 4.70 35.08
C ILE A 192 9.44 4.28 35.76
N LYS A 193 9.29 3.00 36.13
CA LYS A 193 8.10 2.49 36.84
C LYS A 193 7.88 3.20 38.18
N THR A 194 8.94 3.44 38.92
CA THR A 194 8.89 4.12 40.21
C THR A 194 8.50 5.59 40.06
N CYS A 195 9.14 6.31 39.14
CA CYS A 195 8.92 7.74 38.95
C CYS A 195 7.58 8.09 38.26
N PHE A 196 7.05 7.17 37.44
CA PHE A 196 5.88 7.42 36.59
C PHE A 196 4.75 6.40 36.79
N ALA A 197 4.62 5.83 37.99
CA ALA A 197 3.59 4.83 38.32
C ALA A 197 2.17 5.25 37.94
N ALA A 198 1.84 6.54 38.04
CA ALA A 198 0.52 7.07 37.67
C ALA A 198 0.26 7.01 36.15
N GLN A 199 1.28 7.27 35.31
CA GLN A 199 1.17 7.28 33.84
C GLN A 199 1.13 5.87 33.24
N LEU A 200 1.66 4.90 33.97
CA LEU A 200 1.69 3.49 33.60
C LEU A 200 0.42 2.75 34.03
N ARG A 201 -0.33 3.31 34.99
CA ARG A 201 -1.54 2.68 35.51
C ARG A 201 -2.55 2.45 34.38
N HIS A 202 -3.05 1.23 34.27
CA HIS A 202 -4.03 0.78 33.26
C HIS A 202 -3.55 0.72 31.81
N LYS A 203 -2.27 1.00 31.51
CA LYS A 203 -1.73 0.80 30.16
C LYS A 203 -1.19 -0.62 30.00
N LYS A 204 -1.82 -1.39 29.11
CA LYS A 204 -1.30 -2.72 28.73
C LYS A 204 -0.04 -2.59 27.87
N LEU A 205 -0.11 -1.75 26.84
CA LEU A 205 0.97 -1.49 25.90
C LEU A 205 1.27 0.01 25.86
N ILE A 206 2.56 0.36 25.96
CA ILE A 206 3.02 1.75 25.93
C ILE A 206 3.88 1.92 24.70
N HIS A 207 3.42 2.75 23.77
CA HIS A 207 4.12 3.02 22.53
C HIS A 207 5.10 4.18 22.70
N ARG A 208 6.24 4.06 22.05
CA ARG A 208 7.08 5.23 21.80
C ARG A 208 6.34 6.20 20.86
N THR A 209 6.70 7.47 20.93
CA THR A 209 6.37 8.41 19.87
C THR A 209 7.17 8.05 18.61
N LEU A 210 6.50 7.99 17.45
CA LEU A 210 7.20 7.83 16.18
C LEU A 210 8.03 9.08 15.89
N ILE A 211 9.33 8.91 15.68
CA ILE A 211 10.21 9.99 15.26
C ILE A 211 9.92 10.25 13.78
N PRO A 212 9.38 11.43 13.40
CA PRO A 212 9.25 11.78 12.00
C PRO A 212 10.63 11.93 11.36
N GLU A 213 10.69 11.86 10.03
CA GLU A 213 11.91 12.23 9.31
C GLU A 213 12.37 13.63 9.75
N ARG A 214 13.69 13.85 9.84
CA ARG A 214 14.24 15.09 10.45
C ARG A 214 13.75 16.38 9.76
N ASN A 215 13.45 16.31 8.47
CA ASN A 215 12.88 17.38 7.65
C ASN A 215 11.34 17.51 7.78
N TRP A 216 10.67 16.56 8.45
CA TRP A 216 9.21 16.52 8.65
C TRP A 216 8.78 16.88 10.08
N VAL A 217 9.73 17.17 10.97
CA VAL A 217 9.43 17.56 12.35
C VAL A 217 8.65 18.89 12.34
N ARG A 218 7.35 18.81 12.62
CA ARG A 218 6.48 19.97 12.81
C ARG A 218 6.13 20.12 14.29
N GLY A 219 7.04 20.67 15.09
CA GLY A 219 6.79 20.90 16.52
C GLY A 219 8.05 21.07 17.36
N ALA A 220 7.85 21.25 18.67
CA ALA A 220 8.91 21.56 19.65
C ALA A 220 9.75 20.34 20.10
N GLY A 221 9.45 19.12 19.63
CA GLY A 221 10.12 17.90 20.07
C GLY A 221 9.71 17.45 21.47
N ALA A 222 10.68 16.95 22.25
CA ALA A 222 10.45 16.50 23.62
C ALA A 222 9.97 17.65 24.53
N ALA A 223 8.86 17.44 25.22
CA ALA A 223 8.21 18.47 26.04
C ALA A 223 8.14 18.05 27.52
N PHE A 224 8.45 18.99 28.41
CA PHE A 224 8.54 18.76 29.86
C PHE A 224 7.58 19.65 30.68
N ASP A 225 6.60 20.25 30.04
CA ASP A 225 5.60 21.16 30.65
C ASP A 225 4.53 20.41 31.47
N LYS A 226 4.13 19.20 31.05
CA LYS A 226 3.07 18.41 31.71
C LYS A 226 3.56 17.03 32.15
N PRO A 227 3.05 16.45 33.25
CA PRO A 227 3.47 15.11 33.73
C PRO A 227 3.42 14.01 32.65
N ALA A 228 2.35 13.95 31.85
CA ALA A 228 2.22 12.98 30.77
C ALA A 228 3.29 13.18 29.67
N LYS A 229 3.63 14.43 29.35
CA LYS A 229 4.65 14.75 28.33
C LYS A 229 6.07 14.45 28.85
N ARG A 230 6.35 14.74 30.13
CA ARG A 230 7.60 14.35 30.80
C ARG A 230 7.81 12.85 30.75
N PHE A 231 6.77 12.08 31.09
CA PHE A 231 6.80 10.63 30.97
C PHE A 231 7.11 10.20 29.54
N GLN A 232 6.38 10.70 28.54
CA GLN A 232 6.61 10.32 27.15
C GLN A 232 8.02 10.67 26.68
N ALA A 233 8.56 11.83 27.04
CA ALA A 233 9.92 12.23 26.67
C ALA A 233 10.99 11.30 27.28
N VAL A 234 10.84 10.92 28.55
CA VAL A 234 11.72 9.96 29.21
C VAL A 234 11.57 8.56 28.59
N PHE A 235 10.34 8.13 28.33
CA PHE A 235 10.04 6.85 27.73
C PHE A 235 10.58 6.74 26.30
N ASP A 236 10.46 7.79 25.49
CA ASP A 236 11.00 7.84 24.13
C ASP A 236 12.52 7.74 24.13
N LEU A 237 13.20 8.40 25.08
CA LEU A 237 14.66 8.28 25.25
C LEU A 237 15.07 6.87 25.68
N PHE A 238 14.34 6.26 26.62
CA PHE A 238 14.52 4.88 27.03
C PHE A 238 14.34 3.91 25.85
N CYS A 239 13.28 4.07 25.06
CA CYS A 239 13.06 3.28 23.85
C CYS A 239 14.16 3.50 22.81
N TRP A 240 14.67 4.73 22.66
CA TRP A 240 15.79 5.01 21.76
C TRP A 240 17.06 4.28 22.21
N LYS A 241 17.38 4.31 23.51
CA LYS A 241 18.57 3.65 24.09
C LYS A 241 18.59 2.15 23.82
N TYR A 242 17.43 1.49 23.88
CA TYR A 242 17.29 0.03 23.75
C TYR A 242 16.63 -0.43 22.45
N TYR A 243 16.49 0.46 21.46
CA TYR A 243 15.85 0.18 20.16
C TYR A 243 14.45 -0.44 20.26
N LEU A 244 13.60 0.09 21.14
CA LEU A 244 12.24 -0.37 21.34
C LEU A 244 11.22 0.46 20.55
N TRP A 245 10.09 -0.15 20.19
CA TRP A 245 8.89 0.59 19.78
C TRP A 245 7.81 0.61 20.87
N ALA A 246 7.85 -0.33 21.81
CA ALA A 246 6.91 -0.36 22.93
C ALA A 246 7.42 -1.16 24.14
N MET A 247 6.68 -1.04 25.24
CA MET A 247 6.76 -1.90 26.43
C MET A 247 5.38 -2.44 26.77
N GLU A 248 5.28 -3.73 27.11
CA GLU A 248 4.07 -4.38 27.62
C GLU A 248 4.37 -4.99 28.99
N GLY A 249 4.01 -4.27 30.06
CA GLY A 249 4.48 -4.62 31.41
C GLY A 249 6.01 -4.61 31.47
N ASP A 250 6.62 -5.77 31.71
CA ASP A 250 8.07 -5.96 31.72
C ASP A 250 8.63 -6.55 30.42
N ARG A 251 7.77 -6.77 29.41
CA ARG A 251 8.18 -7.30 28.10
C ARG A 251 8.61 -6.14 27.17
N PRO A 252 9.88 -6.10 26.74
CA PRO A 252 10.31 -5.18 25.69
C PRO A 252 9.79 -5.61 24.32
N HIS A 253 9.42 -4.62 23.50
CA HIS A 253 9.10 -4.82 22.09
C HIS A 253 10.11 -4.08 21.21
N LEU A 254 11.02 -4.84 20.60
CA LEU A 254 12.12 -4.33 19.77
C LEU A 254 11.65 -3.80 18.43
N LEU A 255 12.29 -2.73 17.97
CA LEU A 255 12.18 -2.22 16.61
C LEU A 255 12.64 -3.29 15.64
N LYS A 256 11.72 -3.79 14.82
CA LYS A 256 12.05 -4.73 13.75
C LYS A 256 12.46 -3.99 12.50
N ALA A 257 13.35 -4.58 11.71
CA ALA A 257 13.49 -4.16 10.33
C ALA A 257 12.16 -4.41 9.60
N SER A 258 11.69 -3.42 8.84
CA SER A 258 10.38 -3.46 8.21
C SER A 258 10.43 -2.97 6.78
N VAL A 259 9.68 -3.62 5.90
CA VAL A 259 9.41 -3.15 4.55
C VAL A 259 7.94 -2.79 4.48
N VAL A 260 7.65 -1.50 4.35
CA VAL A 260 6.31 -0.96 4.22
C VAL A 260 6.13 -0.39 2.83
N PHE A 261 5.12 -0.86 2.12
CA PHE A 261 4.81 -0.35 0.79
C PHE A 261 3.67 0.65 0.91
N THR A 262 3.97 1.88 0.53
CA THR A 262 3.02 2.99 0.55
C THR A 262 2.60 3.33 -0.89
N PRO A 263 1.51 4.10 -1.06
CA PRO A 263 1.15 4.68 -2.36
C PRO A 263 2.25 5.54 -2.99
N PHE A 264 3.17 6.08 -2.18
CA PHE A 264 4.24 6.97 -2.63
C PHE A 264 5.56 6.23 -2.92
N GLY A 265 5.70 4.99 -2.46
CA GLY A 265 6.93 4.22 -2.60
C GLY A 265 7.10 3.18 -1.50
N THR A 266 8.28 2.56 -1.48
CA THR A 266 8.63 1.52 -0.50
C THR A 266 9.54 2.12 0.56
N GLN A 267 9.12 2.04 1.81
CA GLN A 267 9.91 2.43 2.97
C GLN A 267 10.56 1.18 3.55
N ILE A 268 11.88 1.19 3.66
CA ILE A 268 12.65 0.16 4.35
C ILE A 268 13.22 0.81 5.60
N PHE A 269 12.84 0.29 6.76
CA PHE A 269 13.38 0.69 8.04
C PHE A 269 14.32 -0.39 8.56
N ILE A 270 15.50 0.03 9.01
CA ILE A 270 16.55 -0.83 9.55
C ILE A 270 16.88 -0.31 10.94
N PRO A 271 16.72 -1.11 12.01
CA PRO A 271 17.01 -0.66 13.36
C PRO A 271 18.53 -0.60 13.59
N GLY A 272 18.98 0.34 14.43
CA GLY A 272 20.41 0.62 14.60
C GLY A 272 21.22 -0.48 15.28
N TYR A 273 20.57 -1.43 15.97
CA TYR A 273 21.26 -2.61 16.53
C TYR A 273 21.55 -3.69 15.48
N LEU A 274 20.97 -3.59 14.28
CA LEU A 274 21.18 -4.55 13.21
C LEU A 274 22.36 -4.11 12.34
N SER A 275 23.45 -4.88 12.36
CA SER A 275 24.52 -4.74 11.37
C SER A 275 24.01 -5.20 10.00
N PHE A 276 23.52 -4.25 9.20
CA PHE A 276 22.79 -4.52 7.97
C PHE A 276 23.68 -4.81 6.76
N ASP A 277 23.48 -5.97 6.17
CA ASP A 277 24.01 -6.41 4.88
C ASP A 277 22.83 -6.64 3.92
N THR A 278 22.78 -5.86 2.85
CA THR A 278 21.68 -5.89 1.87
C THR A 278 21.48 -7.28 1.26
N SER A 279 22.53 -8.05 1.04
CA SER A 279 22.43 -9.34 0.35
C SER A 279 21.95 -10.45 1.29
N ARG A 280 22.39 -10.36 2.55
CA ARG A 280 22.19 -11.41 3.57
C ARG A 280 21.01 -11.18 4.47
N ASP A 281 20.60 -9.93 4.73
CA ASP A 281 19.63 -9.65 5.78
C ASP A 281 18.21 -9.44 5.27
N LEU A 282 18.03 -8.90 4.06
CA LEU A 282 16.71 -8.65 3.47
C LEU A 282 16.44 -9.56 2.26
N ASP A 283 15.22 -10.06 2.16
CA ASP A 283 14.74 -10.70 0.93
C ASP A 283 14.31 -9.68 -0.12
N PHE A 284 15.31 -9.09 -0.80
CA PHE A 284 15.07 -8.20 -1.94
C PHE A 284 14.32 -8.86 -3.10
N LYS A 285 14.35 -10.20 -3.21
CA LYS A 285 13.55 -10.90 -4.22
C LYS A 285 12.08 -10.80 -3.86
N LYS A 286 11.70 -11.07 -2.61
CA LYS A 286 10.32 -10.88 -2.10
C LYS A 286 9.84 -9.44 -2.26
N VAL A 287 10.69 -8.46 -1.95
CA VAL A 287 10.39 -7.02 -2.17
C VAL A 287 10.14 -6.73 -3.66
N ALA A 288 10.99 -7.23 -4.55
CA ALA A 288 10.86 -7.02 -5.99
C ALA A 288 9.69 -7.80 -6.63
N ASP A 289 9.35 -8.98 -6.10
CA ASP A 289 8.16 -9.74 -6.48
C ASP A 289 6.90 -8.94 -6.13
N LEU A 290 6.85 -8.31 -4.95
CA LEU A 290 5.72 -7.48 -4.56
C LEU A 290 5.56 -6.21 -5.42
N HIS A 291 6.65 -5.53 -5.77
CA HIS A 291 6.59 -4.42 -6.73
C HIS A 291 5.97 -4.84 -8.06
N ARG A 292 6.37 -6.02 -8.58
CA ARG A 292 5.80 -6.58 -9.81
C ARG A 292 4.34 -6.97 -9.64
N ALA A 293 3.97 -7.56 -8.50
CA ALA A 293 2.60 -7.91 -8.16
C ALA A 293 1.66 -6.70 -8.17
N ARG A 294 2.15 -5.51 -7.77
CA ARG A 294 1.43 -4.23 -7.84
C ARG A 294 1.38 -3.59 -9.23
N GLY A 295 1.99 -4.21 -10.24
CA GLY A 295 2.04 -3.68 -11.61
C GLY A 295 3.06 -2.57 -11.82
N ILE A 296 3.97 -2.34 -10.87
CA ILE A 296 5.05 -1.35 -11.03
C ILE A 296 6.06 -1.89 -12.05
N THR A 297 6.15 -1.22 -13.20
CA THR A 297 7.11 -1.60 -14.24
C THR A 297 8.50 -1.02 -13.94
N ARG A 298 9.56 -1.67 -14.43
CA ARG A 298 10.93 -1.13 -14.33
C ARG A 298 11.03 0.21 -15.06
N GLN A 299 11.52 1.24 -14.37
CA GLN A 299 11.66 2.62 -14.85
C GLN A 299 13.14 2.98 -15.07
N GLY A 300 13.40 3.99 -15.92
CA GLY A 300 14.73 4.58 -16.14
C GLY A 300 15.27 4.44 -17.58
N PRO A 301 16.04 5.45 -18.06
CA PRO A 301 16.53 5.51 -19.44
C PRO A 301 17.37 4.28 -19.83
N GLY A 302 18.30 3.85 -18.97
CA GLY A 302 19.15 2.67 -19.22
C GLY A 302 18.37 1.36 -19.41
N PHE A 303 17.23 1.18 -18.73
CA PHE A 303 16.38 0.00 -18.89
C PHE A 303 15.40 0.14 -20.06
N SER A 304 15.02 1.37 -20.43
CA SER A 304 14.16 1.65 -21.57
C SER A 304 14.89 1.50 -22.91
N VAL A 305 16.17 1.86 -22.98
CA VAL A 305 17.03 1.68 -24.15
C VAL A 305 17.25 0.19 -24.41
N GLY A 306 17.70 -0.57 -23.40
CA GLY A 306 17.86 -2.02 -23.54
C GLY A 306 16.56 -2.76 -23.87
N ARG A 307 15.39 -2.29 -23.37
CA ARG A 307 14.08 -2.86 -23.73
C ARG A 307 13.67 -2.54 -25.17
N LYS A 308 13.91 -1.30 -25.64
CA LYS A 308 13.66 -0.89 -27.04
C LYS A 308 14.57 -1.65 -28.00
N GLU A 309 15.86 -1.75 -27.69
CA GLU A 309 16.82 -2.52 -28.47
C GLU A 309 16.47 -4.02 -28.49
N LEU A 310 16.08 -4.60 -27.35
CA LEU A 310 15.66 -5.99 -27.29
C LEU A 310 14.36 -6.23 -28.07
N ALA A 311 13.38 -5.31 -27.98
CA ALA A 311 12.13 -5.39 -28.71
C ALA A 311 12.38 -5.31 -30.23
N GLU A 312 13.27 -4.41 -30.66
CA GLU A 312 13.66 -4.27 -32.06
C GLU A 312 14.42 -5.50 -32.55
N LYS A 313 15.38 -6.01 -31.77
CA LYS A 313 16.07 -7.29 -32.08
C LYS A 313 15.10 -8.46 -32.16
N LYS A 314 14.09 -8.54 -31.29
CA LYS A 314 13.02 -9.56 -31.38
C LYS A 314 12.17 -9.39 -32.64
N ARG A 315 11.83 -8.16 -33.02
CA ARG A 315 11.07 -7.85 -34.23
C ARG A 315 11.85 -8.29 -35.48
N LEU A 316 13.12 -7.89 -35.58
CA LEU A 316 14.01 -8.27 -36.67
C LEU A 316 14.23 -9.79 -36.71
N ALA A 317 14.42 -10.44 -35.56
CA ALA A 317 14.55 -11.89 -35.47
C ALA A 317 13.29 -12.61 -35.99
N LYS A 318 12.09 -12.12 -35.69
CA LYS A 318 10.83 -12.69 -36.22
C LYS A 318 10.69 -12.52 -37.73
N ILE A 319 11.14 -11.39 -38.28
CA ILE A 319 11.15 -11.14 -39.74
C ILE A 319 12.14 -12.09 -40.41
N ALA A 320 13.37 -12.16 -39.91
CA ALA A 320 14.40 -13.07 -40.40
C ALA A 320 13.99 -14.55 -40.27
N ASP A 321 13.26 -14.91 -39.22
CA ASP A 321 12.73 -16.26 -39.05
C ASP A 321 11.72 -16.65 -40.12
N LYS A 322 10.82 -15.72 -40.49
CA LYS A 322 9.88 -15.91 -41.60
C LYS A 322 10.62 -16.07 -42.92
N GLU A 323 11.66 -15.28 -43.15
CA GLU A 323 12.49 -15.36 -44.35
C GLU A 323 13.29 -16.67 -44.42
N ALA A 324 13.91 -17.09 -43.32
CA ALA A 324 14.65 -18.35 -43.23
C ALA A 324 13.74 -19.56 -43.54
N LYS A 325 12.52 -19.56 -43.02
CA LYS A 325 11.50 -20.58 -43.32
C LYS A 325 11.12 -20.60 -44.79
N ARG A 326 10.91 -19.44 -45.43
CA ARG A 326 10.63 -19.35 -46.88
C ARG A 326 11.78 -19.91 -47.73
N ARG A 327 13.02 -19.75 -47.27
CA ARG A 327 14.23 -20.29 -47.91
C ARG A 327 14.47 -21.77 -47.60
N GLY A 328 13.59 -22.44 -46.85
CA GLY A 328 13.73 -23.85 -46.49
C GLY A 328 14.81 -24.14 -45.44
N LEU A 329 15.36 -23.13 -44.78
CA LEU A 329 16.42 -23.30 -43.79
C LEU A 329 15.88 -23.98 -42.51
N LYS A 330 16.62 -24.99 -42.02
CA LYS A 330 16.28 -25.79 -40.84
C LYS A 330 17.47 -25.90 -39.89
N GLY A 331 17.21 -26.33 -38.65
CA GLY A 331 18.26 -26.59 -37.66
C GLY A 331 19.15 -25.38 -37.41
N ASP A 332 20.46 -25.59 -37.33
CA ASP A 332 21.42 -24.54 -37.01
C ASP A 332 21.57 -23.50 -38.14
N ALA A 333 21.45 -23.92 -39.40
CA ALA A 333 21.48 -23.01 -40.56
C ALA A 333 20.38 -21.93 -40.49
N ARG A 334 19.21 -22.26 -39.90
CA ARG A 334 18.15 -21.27 -39.66
C ARG A 334 18.54 -20.26 -38.60
N TYR A 335 19.15 -20.69 -37.49
CA TYR A 335 19.50 -19.80 -36.38
C TYR A 335 20.73 -18.95 -36.70
N GLU A 336 21.66 -19.46 -37.50
CA GLU A 336 22.78 -18.70 -38.04
C GLU A 336 22.29 -17.59 -38.97
N PHE A 337 21.41 -17.91 -39.92
CA PHE A 337 20.81 -16.91 -40.81
C PHE A 337 20.12 -15.77 -40.04
N ILE A 338 19.38 -16.11 -38.98
CA ILE A 338 18.70 -15.12 -38.14
C ILE A 338 19.72 -14.29 -37.36
N GLY A 339 20.75 -14.93 -36.78
CA GLY A 339 21.84 -14.27 -36.04
C GLY A 339 22.58 -13.23 -36.89
N THR A 340 22.94 -13.58 -38.12
CA THR A 340 23.59 -12.66 -39.07
C THR A 340 22.69 -11.48 -39.42
N LYS A 341 21.39 -11.72 -39.64
CA LYS A 341 20.43 -10.66 -39.98
C LYS A 341 20.17 -9.66 -38.85
N ILE A 342 20.39 -10.05 -37.59
CA ILE A 342 20.22 -9.18 -36.42
C ILE A 342 21.54 -8.59 -35.90
N GLY A 343 22.65 -8.79 -36.63
CA GLY A 343 23.96 -8.21 -36.33
C GLY A 343 24.73 -8.89 -35.21
N PHE A 344 24.52 -10.19 -34.98
CA PHE A 344 25.42 -10.97 -34.12
C PHE A 344 26.67 -11.36 -34.92
N THR A 345 27.83 -10.92 -34.46
CA THR A 345 29.14 -11.14 -35.12
C THR A 345 29.77 -12.49 -34.75
N ASP A 346 29.30 -13.12 -33.67
CA ASP A 346 29.79 -14.42 -33.22
C ASP A 346 28.89 -15.54 -33.76
N HIS A 347 29.42 -16.32 -34.69
CA HIS A 347 28.74 -17.47 -35.33
C HIS A 347 28.33 -18.60 -34.37
N LEU A 348 28.72 -18.53 -33.08
CA LEU A 348 28.67 -19.66 -32.15
C LEU A 348 27.64 -19.58 -31.02
N ASP A 349 26.89 -18.47 -30.85
CA ASP A 349 25.90 -18.38 -29.76
C ASP A 349 24.44 -18.55 -30.23
N TYR A 350 24.14 -19.72 -30.80
CA TYR A 350 22.79 -20.14 -31.21
C TYR A 350 21.76 -20.06 -30.06
N ARG A 351 22.21 -20.06 -28.80
CA ARG A 351 21.35 -19.99 -27.61
C ARG A 351 20.75 -18.58 -27.45
N ARG A 352 21.49 -17.53 -27.81
CA ARG A 352 20.96 -16.15 -27.79
C ARG A 352 19.86 -15.94 -28.82
N THR A 353 20.05 -16.41 -30.06
CA THR A 353 19.03 -16.33 -31.11
C THR A 353 17.78 -17.15 -30.76
N LYS A 354 17.96 -18.37 -30.23
CA LYS A 354 16.84 -19.20 -29.74
C LYS A 354 16.03 -18.51 -28.64
N LYS A 355 16.68 -17.80 -27.70
CA LYS A 355 16.00 -17.05 -26.62
C LYS A 355 15.17 -15.88 -27.14
N LEU A 356 15.53 -15.24 -28.26
CA LEU A 356 14.78 -14.13 -28.84
C LEU A 356 13.46 -14.58 -29.51
N LEU A 357 13.40 -15.83 -29.96
CA LEU A 357 12.24 -16.41 -30.64
C LEU A 357 11.27 -17.15 -29.71
N LYS A 358 11.63 -17.35 -28.43
CA LYS A 358 10.70 -17.90 -27.43
C LYS A 358 9.57 -16.89 -27.17
N PRO A 359 8.31 -17.37 -27.02
CA PRO A 359 7.16 -16.51 -26.76
C PRO A 359 7.36 -15.60 -25.55
#